data_AF-A0A4Z0JCD4-F1
#
_entry.id   AF-A0A4Z0JCD4-F1
#
_cell.length_a   1.000
_cell.length_b   1.000
_cell.length_c   1.000
_cell.angle_alpha   90.00
_cell.angle_beta   90.00
_cell.angle_gamma   90.00
#
_symmetry.space_group_name_H-M   'P 1'
#
loop_
_entity.id
_entity.type
_entity.pdbx_description
1 polymer ?
#
loop_
_entity_poly.entity_id
_entity_poly.type
_entity_poly.pdbx_seq_one_letter_code
_entity_poly.pdbx_strand_id
1 'polypeptide(L)'
;MKVRQHPWTQKAAVLLSLAAVTLPLVTTTAQASKRTDDLTAHTAPYGYFVDTYQANVAKNTTPQTNPVVGEMAEFSTYWADGKKLNASLLDQNVAKAADITQHRNDSEAERSYLTDRRDLRYNLISGLGPYANAFIQNADAKTDFTSMPSTPLPANAPYSKVNWADTSSKLGPLVQLVNTTARSPFSGTGVIKHVVKYERPYRQSKDVKVVPALANVMAHAKADDYDFPSGHTTAAFETGLTLAYAVPERFQELITRSSEVGYDRVLAGRHSPLAVMGGRMVGTAMTAATLNDSNNQDLMKQAYQVAHSDALLKSPVTKATDDFGDYQTNRDAYRFRMTYGFNQTGDTSAAMRVPKGAEVLLATRLPYLSATQRRDVLYTTGMPAGYPVMDDAEGWGRLDLFSAANGYGALNGKVAVTMDAKKGGFNAKDNWRNDLAGKGSLTKNGSGQLTLSGRNTFTGGTTLKAGTLQLATTTATGKGNVTLNGGTLQLSTAKVTVAGNYHQTHGKLKLARNSHLTIKKTAKLGGTLTLTKGALKNGTKLLSFHNHKGKFSHVSGLPKGWHLAYTQHAVKLVK
;
A
#
# COMPACT_ATOMS: atom_id res chain seq x y z
N MET A 1 -41.96 -28.50 -20.37
CA MET A 1 -42.54 -27.55 -21.36
C MET A 1 -41.97 -26.16 -21.09
N LYS A 2 -41.32 -25.60 -22.12
CA LYS A 2 -40.93 -24.20 -22.37
C LYS A 2 -40.34 -23.36 -21.22
N VAL A 3 -39.01 -23.34 -21.23
CA VAL A 3 -38.12 -22.23 -20.88
C VAL A 3 -38.69 -20.89 -21.35
N ARG A 4 -38.79 -19.91 -20.44
CA ARG A 4 -38.84 -18.48 -20.77
C ARG A 4 -37.56 -17.83 -20.24
N GLN A 5 -36.63 -17.59 -21.15
CA GLN A 5 -35.58 -16.60 -20.97
C GLN A 5 -36.20 -15.22 -21.22
N HIS A 6 -35.95 -14.25 -20.33
CA HIS A 6 -35.89 -12.86 -20.75
C HIS A 6 -34.80 -12.09 -19.98
N PRO A 7 -34.14 -11.11 -20.64
CA PRO A 7 -32.82 -10.61 -20.29
C PRO A 7 -32.88 -9.19 -19.74
N TRP A 8 -32.24 -8.91 -18.60
CA TRP A 8 -31.99 -7.52 -18.18
C TRP A 8 -30.53 -7.39 -17.73
N THR A 9 -29.67 -7.14 -18.71
CA THR A 9 -28.41 -6.44 -18.55
C THR A 9 -28.70 -4.97 -18.26
N GLN A 10 -28.90 -4.60 -17.00
CA GLN A 10 -28.75 -3.21 -16.58
C GLN A 10 -27.35 -3.02 -15.99
N LYS A 11 -26.51 -2.36 -16.79
CA LYS A 11 -25.33 -1.64 -16.33
C LYS A 11 -25.81 -0.65 -15.27
N ALA A 12 -25.54 -0.92 -13.99
CA ALA A 12 -25.58 0.10 -12.96
C ALA A 12 -24.41 1.05 -13.25
N ALA A 13 -24.68 2.08 -14.06
CA ALA A 13 -23.85 3.27 -14.08
C ALA A 13 -24.06 3.96 -12.73
N VAL A 14 -23.19 3.66 -11.77
CA VAL A 14 -23.05 4.47 -10.56
C VAL A 14 -22.60 5.85 -11.04
N LEU A 15 -23.54 6.78 -11.08
CA LEU A 15 -23.26 8.21 -11.13
C LEU A 15 -22.65 8.57 -9.77
N LEU A 16 -21.36 8.27 -9.60
CA LEU A 16 -20.51 9.08 -8.75
C LEU A 16 -20.54 10.46 -9.39
N SER A 17 -21.27 11.38 -8.76
CA SER A 17 -21.06 12.80 -8.96
C SER A 17 -19.59 13.08 -8.66
N LEU A 18 -18.75 13.03 -9.70
CA LEU A 18 -17.43 13.64 -9.70
C LEU A 18 -17.67 15.14 -9.53
N ALA A 19 -17.83 15.58 -8.29
CA ALA A 19 -17.16 16.81 -7.93
C ALA A 19 -15.68 16.53 -8.20
N ALA A 20 -15.16 17.09 -9.28
CA ALA A 20 -13.75 17.16 -9.53
C ALA A 20 -13.13 18.00 -8.41
N VAL A 21 -12.96 17.39 -7.24
CA VAL A 21 -11.97 17.83 -6.29
C VAL A 21 -10.66 17.50 -6.99
N THR A 22 -10.19 18.46 -7.78
CA THR A 22 -8.78 18.56 -8.11
C THR A 22 -8.08 18.71 -6.78
N LEU A 23 -7.77 17.58 -6.14
CA LEU A 23 -6.69 17.55 -5.16
C LEU A 23 -5.52 18.16 -5.92
N PRO A 24 -4.92 19.25 -5.41
CA PRO A 24 -3.74 19.78 -6.06
C PRO A 24 -2.78 18.60 -6.21
N LEU A 25 -2.16 18.47 -7.38
CA LEU A 25 -0.85 17.84 -7.39
C LEU A 25 -0.07 18.64 -6.36
N VAL A 26 0.03 18.10 -5.15
CA VAL A 26 1.01 18.56 -4.18
C VAL A 26 2.32 18.16 -4.83
N THR A 27 2.80 19.03 -5.72
CA THR A 27 4.21 19.12 -6.00
C THR A 27 4.82 19.45 -4.66
N THR A 28 5.22 18.40 -3.95
CA THR A 28 6.16 18.55 -2.86
C THR A 28 7.40 19.15 -3.51
N THR A 29 7.49 20.48 -3.48
CA THR A 29 8.78 21.14 -3.52
C THR A 29 9.44 20.75 -2.21
N ALA A 30 9.98 19.53 -2.17
CA ALA A 30 10.95 19.14 -1.17
C ALA A 30 12.08 20.16 -1.32
N GLN A 31 12.04 21.19 -0.46
CA GLN A 31 13.22 21.97 -0.16
C GLN A 31 14.28 20.93 0.20
N ALA A 32 15.37 20.96 -0.55
CA ALA A 32 16.49 20.07 -0.32
C ALA A 32 17.13 20.50 1.01
N SER A 33 16.60 19.99 2.11
CA SER A 33 17.35 19.94 3.35
C SER A 33 18.57 19.06 3.09
N LYS A 34 19.70 19.47 3.68
CA LYS A 34 20.89 18.64 3.75
C LYS A 34 20.50 17.26 4.30
N ARG A 35 21.21 16.24 3.84
CA ARG A 35 21.06 14.80 4.11
C ARG A 35 21.21 14.42 5.60
N THR A 36 20.45 15.03 6.51
CA THR A 36 20.57 14.85 7.96
C THR A 36 19.23 14.82 8.69
N ASP A 37 18.15 14.46 8.01
CA ASP A 37 17.13 13.65 8.71
C ASP A 37 17.53 12.21 8.42
N ASP A 38 18.49 11.75 9.22
CA ASP A 38 19.09 10.44 9.14
C ASP A 38 17.96 9.42 9.16
N LEU A 39 17.98 8.45 8.25
CA LEU A 39 16.99 7.37 8.23
C LEU A 39 16.93 6.63 9.59
N THR A 40 17.90 6.87 10.47
CA THR A 40 17.87 6.59 11.92
C THR A 40 16.48 6.70 12.54
N ALA A 41 16.08 5.60 13.18
CA ALA A 41 14.83 5.53 13.92
C ALA A 41 14.87 6.44 15.14
N HIS A 42 13.73 7.04 15.47
CA HIS A 42 13.58 7.84 16.66
C HIS A 42 13.06 6.98 17.81
N THR A 43 13.67 7.11 18.99
CA THR A 43 13.22 6.41 20.20
C THR A 43 12.07 7.17 20.85
N ALA A 44 11.03 6.46 21.29
CA ALA A 44 9.95 6.99 22.10
C ALA A 44 10.24 6.84 23.60
N PRO A 45 9.44 7.43 24.52
CA PRO A 45 9.63 7.28 25.96
C PRO A 45 9.60 5.82 26.46
N TYR A 46 8.89 4.93 25.75
CA TYR A 46 8.86 3.49 26.02
C TYR A 46 9.98 2.70 25.31
N GLY A 47 10.88 3.35 24.59
CA GLY A 47 11.86 2.71 23.71
C GLY A 47 11.40 2.66 22.25
N TYR A 48 11.71 1.56 21.57
CA TYR A 48 11.16 1.27 20.23
C TYR A 48 10.01 0.28 20.36
N PHE A 49 8.91 0.48 19.64
CA PHE A 49 7.73 -0.38 19.77
C PHE A 49 8.08 -1.84 19.51
N VAL A 50 8.83 -2.12 18.44
CA VAL A 50 9.23 -3.49 18.07
C VAL A 50 10.09 -4.20 19.11
N ASP A 51 10.80 -3.46 19.97
CA ASP A 51 11.63 -4.02 21.03
C ASP A 51 10.85 -4.20 22.35
N THR A 52 9.74 -3.47 22.51
CA THR A 52 9.06 -3.32 23.81
C THR A 52 7.58 -3.69 23.79
N TYR A 53 7.04 -4.13 22.64
CA TYR A 53 5.62 -4.45 22.43
C TYR A 53 5.02 -5.35 23.51
N GLN A 54 5.81 -6.27 24.07
CA GLN A 54 5.42 -7.20 25.14
C GLN A 54 5.06 -6.50 26.47
N ALA A 55 5.44 -5.24 26.64
CA ALA A 55 5.06 -4.42 27.77
C ALA A 55 3.61 -3.88 27.67
N ASN A 56 2.87 -4.18 26.60
CA ASN A 56 1.44 -3.92 26.53
C ASN A 56 0.64 -4.93 27.38
N VAL A 57 0.63 -4.70 28.69
CA VAL A 57 -0.02 -5.54 29.69
C VAL A 57 -0.76 -4.67 30.71
N ALA A 58 -1.75 -5.24 31.41
CA ALA A 58 -2.65 -4.49 32.30
C ALA A 58 -1.94 -3.72 33.43
N LYS A 59 -0.76 -4.17 33.88
CA LYS A 59 0.05 -3.49 34.90
C LYS A 59 0.74 -2.21 34.41
N ASN A 60 0.88 -2.03 33.10
CA ASN A 60 1.58 -0.91 32.49
C ASN A 60 0.56 0.03 31.84
N THR A 61 0.33 1.20 32.43
CA THR A 61 -0.75 2.11 32.02
C THR A 61 -0.27 3.51 31.63
N THR A 62 1.05 3.74 31.57
CA THR A 62 1.64 5.04 31.24
C THR A 62 2.37 5.01 29.90
N PRO A 63 2.52 6.16 29.21
CA PRO A 63 3.28 6.27 27.96
C PRO A 63 4.73 5.74 28.04
N GLN A 64 5.35 5.74 29.22
CA GLN A 64 6.72 5.26 29.42
C GLN A 64 6.79 3.74 29.64
N THR A 65 5.72 3.14 30.16
CA THR A 65 5.71 1.72 30.57
C THR A 65 4.97 0.82 29.58
N ASN A 66 4.09 1.40 28.75
CA ASN A 66 3.30 0.65 27.78
C ASN A 66 3.43 1.29 26.38
N PRO A 67 3.97 0.56 25.39
CA PRO A 67 4.21 1.10 24.05
C PRO A 67 2.94 1.46 23.30
N VAL A 68 1.83 0.74 23.49
CA VAL A 68 0.54 1.08 22.87
C VAL A 68 -0.04 2.34 23.50
N VAL A 69 0.17 2.55 24.80
CA VAL A 69 -0.24 3.81 25.46
C VAL A 69 0.63 4.97 24.98
N GLY A 70 1.93 4.75 24.82
CA GLY A 70 2.85 5.77 24.34
C GLY A 70 2.66 6.15 22.87
N GLU A 71 2.47 5.16 22.00
CA GLU A 71 2.17 5.38 20.57
C GLU A 71 0.94 6.26 20.39
N MET A 72 -0.07 6.07 21.25
CA MET A 72 -1.34 6.78 21.23
C MET A 72 -1.37 8.07 22.07
N ALA A 73 -0.24 8.49 22.64
CA ALA A 73 -0.19 9.59 23.62
C ALA A 73 -0.66 10.94 23.04
N GLU A 74 -0.55 11.14 21.72
CA GLU A 74 -1.04 12.35 21.05
C GLU A 74 -2.54 12.56 21.29
N PHE A 75 -3.34 11.47 21.34
CA PHE A 75 -4.78 11.58 21.55
C PHE A 75 -5.13 12.20 22.91
N SER A 76 -4.28 12.00 23.92
CA SER A 76 -4.45 12.60 25.25
C SER A 76 -4.29 14.12 25.26
N THR A 77 -3.79 14.73 24.19
CA THR A 77 -3.78 16.20 24.01
C THR A 77 -5.13 16.73 23.54
N TYR A 78 -6.01 15.87 23.01
CA TYR A 78 -7.35 16.21 22.54
C TYR A 78 -8.41 15.91 23.60
N TRP A 79 -8.21 14.82 24.35
CA TRP A 79 -9.13 14.30 25.33
C TRP A 79 -8.39 13.77 26.56
N ALA A 80 -8.80 14.20 27.75
CA ALA A 80 -8.30 13.62 29.01
C ALA A 80 -9.37 13.69 30.10
N ASP A 81 -9.49 12.62 30.90
CA ASP A 81 -10.33 12.57 32.10
C ASP A 81 -11.76 13.07 31.91
N GLY A 82 -12.41 12.66 30.81
CA GLY A 82 -13.79 13.06 30.49
C GLY A 82 -13.95 14.46 29.90
N LYS A 83 -12.84 15.17 29.63
CA LYS A 83 -12.84 16.55 29.13
C LYS A 83 -12.32 16.64 27.70
N LYS A 84 -13.01 17.42 26.87
CA LYS A 84 -12.55 17.83 25.54
C LYS A 84 -11.51 18.94 25.70
N LEU A 85 -10.22 18.61 25.56
CA LEU A 85 -9.13 19.58 25.52
C LEU A 85 -9.06 20.29 24.14
N ASN A 86 -9.45 19.58 23.08
CA ASN A 86 -9.64 20.13 21.74
C ASN A 86 -11.07 19.85 21.25
N ALA A 87 -12.03 20.67 21.68
CA ALA A 87 -13.44 20.48 21.34
C ALA A 87 -13.69 20.52 19.82
N SER A 88 -13.07 21.45 19.09
CA SER A 88 -13.26 21.59 17.63
C SER A 88 -12.90 20.31 16.88
N LEU A 89 -11.75 19.71 17.17
CA LEU A 89 -11.34 18.45 16.54
C LEU A 89 -12.26 17.28 16.91
N LEU A 90 -12.62 17.16 18.20
CA LEU A 90 -13.46 16.06 18.68
C LEU A 90 -14.90 16.17 18.17
N ASP A 91 -15.44 17.37 18.06
CA ASP A 91 -16.76 17.62 17.46
C ASP A 91 -16.74 17.30 15.97
N GLN A 92 -15.69 17.70 15.24
CA GLN A 92 -15.48 17.28 13.85
C GLN A 92 -15.37 15.75 13.71
N ASN A 93 -14.74 15.07 14.66
CA ASN A 93 -14.61 13.61 14.66
C ASN A 93 -15.98 12.91 14.80
N VAL A 94 -16.83 13.39 15.70
CA VAL A 94 -18.21 12.88 15.84
C VAL A 94 -19.08 13.26 14.64
N ALA A 95 -18.96 14.49 14.12
CA ALA A 95 -19.71 14.96 12.95
C ALA A 95 -19.36 14.15 11.69
N LYS A 96 -18.09 13.82 11.46
CA LYS A 96 -17.68 12.92 10.37
C LYS A 96 -18.25 11.51 10.52
N ALA A 97 -18.30 10.97 11.74
CA ALA A 97 -18.95 9.69 11.99
C ALA A 97 -20.46 9.77 11.67
N ALA A 98 -21.13 10.86 12.07
CA ALA A 98 -22.54 11.09 11.76
C ALA A 98 -22.77 11.14 10.24
N ASP A 99 -22.01 11.96 9.52
CA ASP A 99 -22.08 12.09 8.06
C ASP A 99 -21.91 10.74 7.34
N ILE A 100 -20.88 9.97 7.70
CA ILE A 100 -20.64 8.64 7.13
C ILE A 100 -21.82 7.69 7.40
N THR A 101 -22.36 7.70 8.62
CA THR A 101 -23.48 6.80 8.97
C THR A 101 -24.81 7.20 8.35
N GLN A 102 -25.01 8.47 8.03
CA GLN A 102 -26.23 8.99 7.39
C GLN A 102 -26.24 8.73 5.89
N HIS A 103 -25.08 8.67 5.25
CA HIS A 103 -24.93 8.37 3.81
C HIS A 103 -24.68 6.88 3.52
N ARG A 104 -24.67 6.03 4.55
CA ARG A 104 -24.49 4.58 4.43
C ARG A 104 -25.62 3.95 3.61
N ASN A 105 -25.27 3.17 2.59
CA ASN A 105 -26.24 2.37 1.82
C ASN A 105 -26.45 0.95 2.40
N ASP A 106 -27.42 0.21 1.87
CA ASP A 106 -27.79 -1.14 2.38
C ASP A 106 -26.65 -2.16 2.27
N SER A 107 -25.89 -2.15 1.17
CA SER A 107 -24.74 -3.05 0.99
C SER A 107 -23.62 -2.74 1.99
N GLU A 108 -23.39 -1.46 2.29
CA GLU A 108 -22.46 -1.04 3.34
C GLU A 108 -22.95 -1.41 4.73
N ALA A 109 -24.27 -1.33 4.99
CA ALA A 109 -24.86 -1.78 6.25
C ALA A 109 -24.67 -3.29 6.45
N GLU A 110 -24.93 -4.10 5.41
CA GLU A 110 -24.71 -5.53 5.44
C GLU A 110 -23.22 -5.89 5.64
N ARG A 111 -22.32 -5.26 4.87
CA ARG A 111 -20.87 -5.48 5.03
C ARG A 111 -20.39 -5.08 6.43
N SER A 112 -20.90 -3.98 6.98
CA SER A 112 -20.58 -3.51 8.33
C SER A 112 -21.08 -4.45 9.41
N TYR A 113 -22.28 -5.01 9.24
CA TYR A 113 -22.81 -6.06 10.11
C TYR A 113 -21.92 -7.30 10.08
N LEU A 114 -21.59 -7.82 8.88
CA LEU A 114 -20.75 -9.00 8.73
C LEU A 114 -19.36 -8.78 9.34
N THR A 115 -18.78 -7.60 9.13
CA THR A 115 -17.50 -7.20 9.72
C THR A 115 -17.55 -7.17 11.25
N ASP A 116 -18.69 -6.82 11.85
CA ASP A 116 -18.87 -6.88 13.31
C ASP A 116 -19.06 -8.27 13.87
N ARG A 117 -19.77 -9.13 13.16
CA ARG A 117 -20.19 -10.42 13.72
C ARG A 117 -19.22 -11.56 13.46
N ARG A 118 -18.55 -11.55 12.30
CA ARG A 118 -17.58 -12.58 11.90
C ARG A 118 -16.34 -12.54 12.77
N ASP A 119 -15.60 -13.66 12.78
CA ASP A 119 -14.20 -13.62 13.21
C ASP A 119 -13.44 -12.58 12.37
N LEU A 120 -12.69 -11.72 13.07
CA LEU A 120 -12.02 -10.56 12.48
C LEU A 120 -11.12 -10.95 11.31
N ARG A 121 -10.45 -12.10 11.40
CA ARG A 121 -9.51 -12.56 10.36
C ARG A 121 -10.21 -13.02 9.10
N TYR A 122 -11.38 -13.65 9.24
CA TYR A 122 -12.16 -14.11 8.10
C TYR A 122 -12.54 -12.94 7.17
N ASN A 123 -12.76 -11.75 7.72
CA ASN A 123 -13.11 -10.54 6.96
C ASN A 123 -12.04 -10.09 5.95
N LEU A 124 -10.79 -10.57 6.08
CA LEU A 124 -9.67 -10.17 5.22
C LEU A 124 -9.44 -11.14 4.05
N ILE A 125 -10.07 -12.31 4.07
CA ILE A 125 -9.92 -13.33 3.01
C ILE A 125 -10.34 -12.76 1.64
N SER A 126 -11.35 -11.88 1.61
CA SER A 126 -11.80 -11.20 0.38
C SER A 126 -10.72 -10.33 -0.26
N GLY A 127 -9.74 -9.82 0.51
CA GLY A 127 -8.59 -9.08 -0.04
C GLY A 127 -7.65 -9.92 -0.90
N LEU A 128 -7.73 -11.25 -0.80
CA LEU A 128 -7.03 -12.18 -1.69
C LEU A 128 -7.65 -12.26 -3.10
N GLY A 129 -8.84 -11.66 -3.31
CA GLY A 129 -9.56 -11.58 -4.59
C GLY A 129 -9.71 -12.96 -5.23
N PRO A 130 -9.19 -13.21 -6.46
CA PRO A 130 -9.26 -14.50 -7.13
C PRO A 130 -8.82 -15.69 -6.27
N TYR A 131 -7.92 -15.49 -5.30
CA TYR A 131 -7.42 -16.56 -4.44
C TYR A 131 -8.25 -16.81 -3.17
N ALA A 132 -9.31 -16.03 -2.93
CA ALA A 132 -10.13 -16.15 -1.72
C ALA A 132 -10.76 -17.54 -1.59
N ASN A 133 -11.31 -18.10 -2.67
CA ASN A 133 -11.92 -19.44 -2.63
C ASN A 133 -10.89 -20.55 -2.36
N ALA A 134 -9.69 -20.44 -2.95
CA ALA A 134 -8.59 -21.36 -2.66
C ALA A 134 -8.18 -21.28 -1.19
N PHE A 135 -8.11 -20.07 -0.61
CA PHE A 135 -7.85 -19.91 0.83
C PHE A 135 -8.95 -20.56 1.66
N ILE A 136 -10.23 -20.26 1.39
CA ILE A 136 -11.36 -20.83 2.14
C ILE A 136 -11.30 -22.35 2.16
N GLN A 137 -11.11 -22.96 0.99
CA GLN A 137 -11.05 -24.41 0.88
C GLN A 137 -9.80 -25.01 1.54
N ASN A 138 -8.60 -24.47 1.26
CA ASN A 138 -7.35 -25.09 1.65
C ASN A 138 -6.86 -24.71 3.06
N ALA A 139 -7.48 -23.69 3.67
CA ALA A 139 -7.30 -23.32 5.07
C ALA A 139 -8.43 -23.85 5.98
N ASP A 140 -9.43 -24.54 5.43
CA ASP A 140 -10.69 -24.90 6.12
C ASP A 140 -11.31 -23.68 6.81
N ALA A 141 -11.39 -22.55 6.09
CA ALA A 141 -11.84 -21.30 6.67
C ALA A 141 -13.37 -21.25 6.78
N LYS A 142 -13.89 -20.85 7.95
CA LYS A 142 -15.32 -20.93 8.25
C LYS A 142 -15.86 -19.64 8.84
N THR A 143 -17.15 -19.41 8.58
CA THR A 143 -17.93 -18.36 9.24
C THR A 143 -19.37 -18.81 9.45
N ASP A 144 -19.94 -18.36 10.55
CA ASP A 144 -21.31 -18.52 11.02
C ASP A 144 -22.21 -17.32 10.63
N PHE A 145 -21.63 -16.24 10.09
CA PHE A 145 -22.37 -15.06 9.65
C PHE A 145 -22.22 -14.87 8.15
N THR A 146 -23.28 -15.13 7.39
CA THR A 146 -23.26 -15.06 5.92
C THR A 146 -24.09 -13.91 5.35
N SER A 147 -25.11 -13.44 6.08
CA SER A 147 -25.95 -12.30 5.71
C SER A 147 -26.38 -11.48 6.94
N MET A 148 -26.86 -10.26 6.70
CA MET A 148 -27.46 -9.42 7.74
C MET A 148 -28.94 -9.79 7.98
N PRO A 149 -29.37 -9.96 9.24
CA PRO A 149 -30.78 -10.22 9.55
C PRO A 149 -31.63 -8.96 9.32
N SER A 150 -32.91 -9.16 8.97
CA SER A 150 -33.89 -8.08 8.80
C SER A 150 -34.36 -7.47 10.13
N THR A 151 -34.18 -8.18 11.25
CA THR A 151 -34.52 -7.73 12.60
C THR A 151 -33.27 -7.53 13.45
N PRO A 152 -33.27 -6.57 14.40
CA PRO A 152 -32.17 -6.39 15.34
C PRO A 152 -31.84 -7.67 16.11
N LEU A 153 -30.55 -7.95 16.31
CA LEU A 153 -30.08 -9.05 17.14
C LEU A 153 -30.55 -8.88 18.61
N PRO A 154 -30.65 -9.96 19.39
CA PRO A 154 -30.79 -9.85 20.84
C PRO A 154 -29.62 -9.08 21.47
N ALA A 155 -29.87 -8.38 22.58
CA ALA A 155 -28.89 -7.56 23.30
C ALA A 155 -27.59 -8.31 23.67
N ASN A 156 -27.71 -9.58 24.02
CA ASN A 156 -26.61 -10.46 24.44
C ASN A 156 -26.14 -11.41 23.32
N ALA A 157 -26.42 -11.10 22.05
CA ALA A 157 -26.05 -11.95 20.93
C ALA A 157 -24.52 -12.21 20.90
N PRO A 158 -24.08 -13.47 20.94
CA PRO A 158 -22.66 -13.80 21.02
C PRO A 158 -21.97 -13.53 19.69
N TYR A 159 -20.73 -13.05 19.75
CA TYR A 159 -19.85 -13.01 18.57
C TYR A 159 -19.57 -14.42 18.06
N SER A 160 -19.04 -14.51 16.83
CA SER A 160 -18.59 -15.77 16.24
C SER A 160 -17.70 -16.55 17.21
N LYS A 161 -17.99 -17.85 17.36
CA LYS A 161 -17.14 -18.81 18.09
C LYS A 161 -16.51 -19.83 17.15
N VAL A 162 -16.79 -19.73 15.85
CA VAL A 162 -16.26 -20.64 14.85
C VAL A 162 -14.76 -20.37 14.69
N ASN A 163 -13.97 -21.44 14.64
CA ASN A 163 -12.57 -21.30 14.31
C ASN A 163 -12.44 -20.81 12.86
N TRP A 164 -11.81 -19.65 12.68
CA TRP A 164 -11.79 -18.96 11.39
C TRP A 164 -11.06 -19.73 10.29
N ALA A 165 -10.05 -20.55 10.64
CA ALA A 165 -9.26 -21.41 9.76
C ALA A 165 -8.42 -22.41 10.58
N ASP A 166 -8.07 -23.55 10.00
CA ASP A 166 -7.36 -24.67 10.63
C ASP A 166 -5.83 -24.60 10.43
N THR A 167 -5.07 -24.68 11.52
CA THR A 167 -3.59 -24.66 11.50
C THR A 167 -2.98 -25.99 11.07
N SER A 168 -3.76 -27.07 10.98
CA SER A 168 -3.36 -28.37 10.43
C SER A 168 -3.66 -28.51 8.92
N SER A 169 -4.28 -27.50 8.32
CA SER A 169 -4.64 -27.48 6.91
C SER A 169 -3.43 -27.33 5.97
N LYS A 170 -3.66 -27.35 4.64
CA LYS A 170 -2.62 -27.11 3.63
C LYS A 170 -2.01 -25.71 3.73
N LEU A 171 -2.77 -24.75 4.24
CA LEU A 171 -2.31 -23.38 4.52
C LEU A 171 -1.99 -23.17 6.00
N GLY A 172 -1.85 -24.25 6.78
CA GLY A 172 -1.63 -24.25 8.22
C GLY A 172 -0.55 -23.27 8.71
N PRO A 173 0.65 -23.24 8.11
CA PRO A 173 1.69 -22.28 8.49
C PRO A 173 1.28 -20.81 8.29
N LEU A 174 0.53 -20.50 7.23
CA LEU A 174 0.01 -19.15 6.98
C LEU A 174 -1.05 -18.77 8.02
N VAL A 175 -1.98 -19.69 8.31
CA VAL A 175 -3.00 -19.52 9.36
C VAL A 175 -2.34 -19.31 10.73
N GLN A 176 -1.30 -20.09 11.03
CA GLN A 176 -0.56 -19.99 12.27
C GLN A 176 0.17 -18.65 12.38
N LEU A 177 0.80 -18.14 11.32
CA LEU A 177 1.44 -16.82 11.34
C LEU A 177 0.44 -15.68 11.61
N VAL A 178 -0.73 -15.74 10.96
CA VAL A 178 -1.83 -14.79 11.22
C VAL A 178 -2.28 -14.88 12.69
N ASN A 179 -2.42 -16.09 13.23
CA ASN A 179 -2.78 -16.30 14.63
C ASN A 179 -1.71 -15.77 15.60
N THR A 180 -0.42 -16.00 15.33
CA THR A 180 0.68 -15.47 16.14
C THR A 180 0.63 -13.95 16.24
N THR A 181 0.21 -13.26 15.17
CA THR A 181 0.05 -11.80 15.16
C THR A 181 -1.24 -11.38 15.88
N ALA A 182 -2.40 -11.81 15.37
CA ALA A 182 -3.71 -11.29 15.76
C ALA A 182 -4.28 -11.90 17.05
N ARG A 183 -3.69 -12.98 17.58
CA ARG A 183 -3.99 -13.55 18.91
C ARG A 183 -2.83 -13.36 19.88
N SER A 184 -1.87 -12.48 19.58
CA SER A 184 -0.79 -12.15 20.50
C SER A 184 -1.38 -11.64 21.82
N PRO A 185 -0.90 -12.09 22.99
CA PRO A 185 -1.35 -11.56 24.29
C PRO A 185 -1.03 -10.07 24.45
N PHE A 186 -0.18 -9.50 23.59
CA PHE A 186 0.28 -8.12 23.61
C PHE A 186 -0.40 -7.23 22.55
N SER A 187 -1.27 -7.79 21.71
CA SER A 187 -1.98 -7.09 20.61
C SER A 187 -3.21 -6.27 21.07
N GLY A 188 -3.67 -6.48 22.31
CA GLY A 188 -4.92 -5.90 22.80
C GLY A 188 -4.91 -4.37 22.95
N THR A 189 -6.00 -3.72 22.53
CA THR A 189 -6.26 -2.28 22.78
C THR A 189 -6.96 -2.01 24.11
N GLY A 190 -7.17 -3.04 24.94
CA GLY A 190 -7.91 -2.96 26.19
C GLY A 190 -7.28 -1.99 27.21
N VAL A 191 -5.96 -2.02 27.38
CA VAL A 191 -5.26 -1.17 28.34
C VAL A 191 -5.43 0.31 27.99
N ILE A 192 -5.09 0.70 26.76
CA ILE A 192 -5.20 2.09 26.31
C ILE A 192 -6.65 2.59 26.33
N LYS A 193 -7.64 1.74 26.01
CA LYS A 193 -9.06 2.10 26.14
C LYS A 193 -9.43 2.50 27.57
N HIS A 194 -8.91 1.81 28.57
CA HIS A 194 -9.18 2.10 29.97
C HIS A 194 -8.32 3.24 30.54
N VAL A 195 -7.23 3.62 29.85
CA VAL A 195 -6.48 4.84 30.13
C VAL A 195 -7.21 6.06 29.56
N VAL A 196 -7.60 6.02 28.29
CA VAL A 196 -8.18 7.19 27.58
C VAL A 196 -9.67 7.37 27.88
N LYS A 197 -10.44 6.28 27.98
CA LYS A 197 -11.88 6.29 28.27
C LYS A 197 -12.72 7.19 27.34
N TYR A 198 -12.33 7.30 26.06
CA TYR A 198 -13.06 8.10 25.08
C TYR A 198 -14.38 7.41 24.71
N GLU A 199 -15.49 8.14 24.78
CA GLU A 199 -16.82 7.60 24.57
C GLU A 199 -17.12 7.27 23.10
N ARG A 200 -17.99 6.29 22.83
CA ARG A 200 -18.39 5.93 21.46
C ARG A 200 -19.22 7.01 20.78
N PRO A 201 -19.07 7.21 19.46
CA PRO A 201 -19.74 8.30 18.75
C PRO A 201 -21.28 8.21 18.81
N TYR A 202 -21.86 7.00 18.79
CA TYR A 202 -23.32 6.84 18.92
C TYR A 202 -23.88 7.23 20.30
N ARG A 203 -23.03 7.29 21.33
CA ARG A 203 -23.42 7.79 22.66
C ARG A 203 -23.23 9.30 22.78
N GLN A 204 -22.26 9.83 22.04
CA GLN A 204 -21.99 11.27 21.99
C GLN A 204 -22.99 12.06 21.13
N SER A 205 -23.56 11.45 20.08
CA SER A 205 -24.53 12.11 19.21
C SER A 205 -25.57 11.15 18.62
N LYS A 206 -26.85 11.56 18.68
CA LYS A 206 -27.99 10.88 18.03
C LYS A 206 -27.94 10.90 16.50
N ASP A 207 -27.09 11.74 15.93
CA ASP A 207 -26.93 11.87 14.49
C ASP A 207 -26.06 10.74 13.92
N VAL A 208 -25.29 10.07 14.77
CA VAL A 208 -24.54 8.86 14.44
C VAL A 208 -25.51 7.67 14.41
N LYS A 209 -25.78 7.15 13.22
CA LYS A 209 -26.75 6.07 13.01
C LYS A 209 -26.12 4.70 13.15
N VAL A 210 -26.62 3.91 14.09
CA VAL A 210 -26.24 2.51 14.26
C VAL A 210 -26.84 1.66 13.12
N VAL A 211 -26.13 0.62 12.69
CA VAL A 211 -26.69 -0.40 11.77
C VAL A 211 -27.89 -1.07 12.46
N PRO A 212 -29.09 -1.12 11.85
CA PRO A 212 -30.30 -1.60 12.51
C PRO A 212 -30.17 -2.99 13.15
N ALA A 213 -29.51 -3.93 12.45
CA ALA A 213 -29.26 -5.28 12.96
C ALA A 213 -28.45 -5.31 14.28
N LEU A 214 -27.68 -4.27 14.57
CA LEU A 214 -26.82 -4.15 15.76
C LEU A 214 -27.42 -3.26 16.87
N ALA A 215 -28.59 -2.67 16.66
CA ALA A 215 -29.14 -1.63 17.55
C ALA A 215 -29.24 -2.07 19.02
N ASN A 216 -29.83 -3.24 19.29
CA ASN A 216 -29.97 -3.74 20.66
C ASN A 216 -28.63 -4.11 21.30
N VAL A 217 -27.70 -4.66 20.52
CA VAL A 217 -26.34 -5.01 20.99
C VAL A 217 -25.59 -3.75 21.40
N MET A 218 -25.69 -2.68 20.62
CA MET A 218 -25.05 -1.41 20.95
C MET A 218 -25.75 -0.69 22.11
N ALA A 219 -27.07 -0.74 22.19
CA ALA A 219 -27.82 -0.17 23.31
C ALA A 219 -27.51 -0.87 24.64
N HIS A 220 -27.23 -2.18 24.61
CA HIS A 220 -26.87 -2.96 25.80
C HIS A 220 -25.36 -2.97 26.12
N ALA A 221 -24.53 -2.32 25.30
CA ALA A 221 -23.09 -2.29 25.53
C ALA A 221 -22.78 -1.59 26.86
N LYS A 222 -21.86 -2.17 27.65
CA LYS A 222 -21.45 -1.65 28.96
C LYS A 222 -20.90 -0.23 28.88
N ALA A 223 -20.98 0.51 29.99
CA ALA A 223 -20.49 1.90 30.06
C ALA A 223 -18.99 2.01 29.73
N ASP A 224 -18.19 1.01 30.08
CA ASP A 224 -16.75 0.91 29.81
C ASP A 224 -16.40 0.43 28.37
N ASP A 225 -17.40 0.27 27.49
CA ASP A 225 -17.16 -0.03 26.09
C ASP A 225 -16.69 1.24 25.34
N TYR A 226 -15.41 1.57 25.46
CA TYR A 226 -14.80 2.80 24.93
C TYR A 226 -14.45 2.74 23.43
N ASP A 227 -14.32 3.92 22.82
CA ASP A 227 -14.08 4.11 21.39
C ASP A 227 -12.61 3.95 20.98
N PHE A 228 -11.71 4.73 21.57
CA PHE A 228 -10.35 4.91 21.06
C PHE A 228 -9.32 3.99 21.73
N PRO A 229 -8.41 3.35 20.97
CA PRO A 229 -8.46 3.11 19.52
C PRO A 229 -9.37 1.90 19.17
N SER A 230 -9.67 1.69 17.90
CA SER A 230 -10.54 0.59 17.44
C SER A 230 -9.81 -0.75 17.38
N GLY A 231 -10.15 -1.67 18.30
CA GLY A 231 -9.58 -3.03 18.30
C GLY A 231 -9.93 -3.88 17.07
N HIS A 232 -11.10 -3.68 16.45
CA HIS A 232 -11.43 -4.36 15.18
C HIS A 232 -10.50 -3.91 14.05
N THR A 233 -10.17 -2.62 14.03
CA THR A 233 -9.24 -2.07 13.03
C THR A 233 -7.82 -2.57 13.28
N THR A 234 -7.39 -2.65 14.55
CA THR A 234 -6.12 -3.25 14.95
C THR A 234 -5.97 -4.67 14.42
N ALA A 235 -6.93 -5.56 14.73
CA ALA A 235 -6.93 -6.94 14.26
C ALA A 235 -6.97 -7.05 12.73
N ALA A 236 -7.61 -6.10 12.05
CA ALA A 236 -7.68 -6.08 10.60
C ALA A 236 -6.35 -5.74 9.95
N PHE A 237 -5.59 -4.79 10.50
CA PHE A 237 -4.24 -4.49 10.03
C PHE A 237 -3.26 -5.60 10.41
N GLU A 238 -3.38 -6.21 11.59
CA GLU A 238 -2.58 -7.38 11.97
C GLU A 238 -2.76 -8.55 11.02
N THR A 239 -4.02 -8.87 10.71
CA THR A 239 -4.33 -9.95 9.77
C THR A 239 -3.89 -9.60 8.36
N GLY A 240 -4.30 -8.44 7.85
CA GLY A 240 -4.08 -8.07 6.46
C GLY A 240 -2.62 -7.83 6.13
N LEU A 241 -1.83 -7.22 7.02
CA LEU A 241 -0.39 -7.03 6.80
C LEU A 241 0.38 -8.36 6.91
N THR A 242 -0.02 -9.27 7.80
CA THR A 242 0.58 -10.61 7.86
C THR A 242 0.26 -11.43 6.61
N LEU A 243 -0.98 -11.37 6.11
CA LEU A 243 -1.34 -11.95 4.81
C LEU A 243 -0.56 -11.28 3.67
N ALA A 244 -0.41 -9.95 3.68
CA ALA A 244 0.30 -9.21 2.64
C ALA A 244 1.80 -9.52 2.64
N TYR A 245 2.38 -9.82 3.81
CA TYR A 245 3.74 -10.32 3.91
C TYR A 245 3.88 -11.69 3.22
N ALA A 246 2.95 -12.61 3.47
CA ALA A 246 3.00 -13.95 2.86
C ALA A 246 2.54 -13.99 1.40
N VAL A 247 1.71 -13.03 0.96
CA VAL A 247 1.11 -12.92 -0.37
C VAL A 247 1.35 -11.51 -0.93
N PRO A 248 2.60 -11.11 -1.19
CA PRO A 248 2.93 -9.73 -1.59
C PRO A 248 2.36 -9.34 -2.96
N GLU A 249 1.92 -10.30 -3.78
CA GLU A 249 1.15 -10.08 -5.01
C GLU A 249 -0.21 -9.40 -4.77
N ARG A 250 -0.72 -9.48 -3.53
CA ARG A 250 -2.00 -8.93 -3.07
C ARG A 250 -1.82 -7.82 -2.03
N PHE A 251 -0.61 -7.25 -1.93
CA PHE A 251 -0.24 -6.36 -0.82
C PHE A 251 -1.20 -5.17 -0.68
N GLN A 252 -1.46 -4.47 -1.79
CA GLN A 252 -2.27 -3.25 -1.81
C GLN A 252 -3.76 -3.56 -1.56
N GLU A 253 -4.25 -4.66 -2.09
CA GLU A 253 -5.61 -5.14 -1.94
C GLU A 253 -5.89 -5.53 -0.48
N LEU A 254 -4.96 -6.25 0.15
CA LEU A 254 -5.07 -6.69 1.54
C LEU A 254 -5.06 -5.51 2.53
N ILE A 255 -4.13 -4.55 2.37
CA ILE A 255 -4.13 -3.35 3.25
C ILE A 255 -5.34 -2.44 2.98
N THR A 256 -5.85 -2.42 1.75
CA THR A 256 -7.09 -1.69 1.43
C THR A 256 -8.26 -2.34 2.13
N ARG A 257 -8.38 -3.67 2.10
CA ARG A 257 -9.43 -4.38 2.86
C ARG A 257 -9.27 -4.20 4.37
N SER A 258 -8.04 -4.17 4.91
CA SER A 258 -7.81 -3.82 6.32
C SER A 258 -8.34 -2.42 6.67
N SER A 259 -8.06 -1.42 5.82
CA SER A 259 -8.60 -0.07 6.01
C SER A 259 -10.12 -0.03 5.91
N GLU A 260 -10.71 -0.86 5.04
CA GLU A 260 -12.16 -0.94 4.87
C GLU A 260 -12.85 -1.57 6.07
N VAL A 261 -12.24 -2.57 6.72
CA VAL A 261 -12.77 -3.10 8.00
C VAL A 261 -12.86 -2.00 9.05
N GLY A 262 -11.89 -1.09 9.11
CA GLY A 262 -11.97 0.11 9.95
C GLY A 262 -13.11 1.04 9.53
N TYR A 263 -13.23 1.32 8.24
CA TYR A 263 -14.33 2.14 7.69
C TYR A 263 -15.72 1.55 7.99
N ASP A 264 -15.86 0.23 7.88
CA ASP A 264 -17.05 -0.56 8.24
C ASP A 264 -17.41 -0.38 9.73
N ARG A 265 -16.44 -0.04 10.59
CA ARG A 265 -16.72 0.29 12.00
C ARG A 265 -17.29 1.68 12.21
N VAL A 266 -16.91 2.63 11.37
CA VAL A 266 -17.51 3.96 11.35
C VAL A 266 -18.91 3.86 10.76
N LEU A 267 -19.06 3.17 9.63
CA LEU A 267 -20.35 2.86 9.02
C LEU A 267 -21.27 2.13 10.00
N ALA A 268 -20.78 1.23 10.85
CA ALA A 268 -21.61 0.57 11.87
C ALA A 268 -22.19 1.55 12.92
N GLY A 269 -21.68 2.78 13.00
CA GLY A 269 -21.95 3.75 14.07
C GLY A 269 -21.14 3.50 15.35
N ARG A 270 -20.24 2.51 15.35
CA ARG A 270 -19.60 2.02 16.58
C ARG A 270 -18.30 2.73 16.93
N HIS A 271 -17.52 3.12 15.93
CA HIS A 271 -16.23 3.76 16.12
C HIS A 271 -16.13 5.11 15.40
N SER A 272 -15.39 6.06 15.96
CA SER A 272 -15.08 7.32 15.29
C SER A 272 -13.90 7.19 14.31
N PRO A 273 -13.80 8.09 13.31
CA PRO A 273 -12.63 8.19 12.43
C PRO A 273 -11.26 8.19 13.15
N LEU A 274 -11.09 8.98 14.22
CA LEU A 274 -9.83 8.99 14.98
C LEU A 274 -9.55 7.62 15.64
N ALA A 275 -10.57 6.92 16.14
CA ALA A 275 -10.40 5.60 16.74
C ALA A 275 -9.93 4.56 15.72
N VAL A 276 -10.44 4.58 14.49
CA VAL A 276 -10.01 3.64 13.44
C VAL A 276 -8.63 4.00 12.88
N MET A 277 -8.28 5.30 12.82
CA MET A 277 -6.90 5.74 12.52
C MET A 277 -5.89 5.24 13.56
N GLY A 278 -6.20 5.37 14.86
CA GLY A 278 -5.37 4.82 15.93
C GLY A 278 -5.32 3.30 15.92
N GLY A 279 -6.43 2.62 15.60
CA GLY A 279 -6.46 1.17 15.49
C GLY A 279 -5.51 0.64 14.40
N ARG A 280 -5.45 1.32 13.25
CA ARG A 280 -4.49 1.03 12.17
C ARG A 280 -3.04 1.13 12.65
N MET A 281 -2.70 2.18 13.40
CA MET A 281 -1.34 2.41 13.90
C MET A 281 -0.87 1.26 14.76
N VAL A 282 -1.64 0.94 15.81
CA VAL A 282 -1.35 -0.18 16.71
C VAL A 282 -1.22 -1.50 15.95
N GLY A 283 -2.15 -1.78 15.03
CA GLY A 283 -2.11 -3.01 14.24
C GLY A 283 -0.87 -3.10 13.36
N THR A 284 -0.46 -1.99 12.75
CA THR A 284 0.75 -1.91 11.91
C THR A 284 2.02 -2.11 12.73
N ALA A 285 2.13 -1.46 13.89
CA ALA A 285 3.26 -1.58 14.79
C ALA A 285 3.38 -3.01 15.35
N MET A 286 2.26 -3.63 15.73
CA MET A 286 2.21 -5.01 16.22
C MET A 286 2.57 -6.04 15.14
N THR A 287 2.13 -5.85 13.89
CA THR A 287 2.60 -6.70 12.78
C THR A 287 4.11 -6.58 12.60
N ALA A 288 4.64 -5.35 12.58
CA ALA A 288 6.08 -5.16 12.43
C ALA A 288 6.86 -5.82 13.59
N ALA A 289 6.39 -5.71 14.83
CA ALA A 289 6.99 -6.38 15.98
C ALA A 289 7.00 -7.90 15.80
N THR A 290 5.86 -8.49 15.43
CA THR A 290 5.70 -9.94 15.20
C THR A 290 6.63 -10.46 14.11
N LEU A 291 6.78 -9.72 13.00
CA LEU A 291 7.62 -10.12 11.88
C LEU A 291 9.13 -9.88 12.12
N ASN A 292 9.50 -8.99 13.05
CA ASN A 292 10.89 -8.82 13.48
C ASN A 292 11.31 -9.82 14.57
N ASP A 293 10.36 -10.48 15.24
CA ASP A 293 10.68 -11.49 16.26
C ASP A 293 11.43 -12.66 15.62
N SER A 294 12.61 -12.97 16.17
CA SER A 294 13.47 -14.05 15.67
C SER A 294 12.82 -15.42 15.79
N ASN A 295 11.90 -15.61 16.75
CA ASN A 295 11.21 -16.87 16.95
C ASN A 295 10.23 -17.20 15.81
N ASN A 296 9.81 -16.20 15.05
CA ASN A 296 8.83 -16.35 13.96
C ASN A 296 9.47 -16.60 12.60
N GLN A 297 10.80 -16.56 12.47
CA GLN A 297 11.49 -16.58 11.17
C GLN A 297 11.19 -17.85 10.34
N ASP A 298 11.14 -19.02 10.98
CA ASP A 298 10.85 -20.26 10.26
C ASP A 298 9.37 -20.37 9.88
N LEU A 299 8.47 -19.93 10.77
CA LEU A 299 7.05 -19.84 10.47
C LEU A 299 6.77 -18.88 9.30
N MET A 300 7.46 -17.73 9.25
CA MET A 300 7.36 -16.76 8.15
C MET A 300 7.79 -17.36 6.82
N LYS A 301 8.90 -18.12 6.79
CA LYS A 301 9.36 -18.82 5.57
C LYS A 301 8.32 -19.86 5.13
N GLN A 302 7.81 -20.66 6.05
CA GLN A 302 6.80 -21.69 5.76
C GLN A 302 5.50 -21.07 5.25
N ALA A 303 5.01 -20.01 5.90
CA ALA A 303 3.82 -19.26 5.49
C ALA A 303 3.96 -18.71 4.06
N TYR A 304 5.11 -18.10 3.74
CA TYR A 304 5.40 -17.61 2.39
C TYR A 304 5.44 -18.77 1.38
N GLN A 305 6.08 -19.89 1.72
CA GLN A 305 6.17 -21.07 0.85
C GLN A 305 4.80 -21.67 0.53
N VAL A 306 3.94 -21.89 1.54
CA VAL A 306 2.60 -22.46 1.31
C VAL A 306 1.70 -21.49 0.54
N ALA A 307 1.83 -20.18 0.76
CA ALA A 307 1.14 -19.16 -0.01
C ALA A 307 1.49 -19.18 -1.51
N HIS A 308 2.75 -19.45 -1.87
CA HIS A 308 3.23 -19.49 -3.27
C HIS A 308 3.16 -20.89 -3.91
N SER A 309 2.43 -21.81 -3.27
CA SER A 309 2.20 -23.17 -3.75
C SER A 309 0.86 -23.31 -4.48
N ASP A 310 0.56 -24.52 -4.93
CA ASP A 310 -0.73 -24.89 -5.54
C ASP A 310 -1.89 -24.88 -4.51
N ALA A 311 -1.60 -24.69 -3.23
CA ALA A 311 -2.61 -24.47 -2.20
C ALA A 311 -3.23 -23.05 -2.27
N LEU A 312 -2.54 -22.06 -2.83
CA LEU A 312 -3.07 -20.69 -2.91
C LEU A 312 -2.76 -20.00 -4.25
N LEU A 313 -1.59 -19.36 -4.41
CA LEU A 313 -1.31 -18.51 -5.59
C LEU A 313 -1.26 -19.28 -6.92
N LYS A 314 -0.97 -20.58 -6.89
CA LYS A 314 -0.97 -21.46 -8.07
C LYS A 314 -2.18 -22.40 -8.10
N SER A 315 -3.14 -22.20 -7.19
CA SER A 315 -4.30 -23.08 -7.10
C SER A 315 -5.16 -23.02 -8.37
N PRO A 316 -5.76 -24.14 -8.80
CA PRO A 316 -6.77 -24.11 -9.87
C PRO A 316 -8.10 -23.50 -9.41
N VAL A 317 -8.29 -23.28 -8.10
CA VAL A 317 -9.54 -22.77 -7.49
C VAL A 317 -9.51 -21.24 -7.42
N THR A 318 -9.49 -20.55 -8.56
CA THR A 318 -9.26 -19.08 -8.63
C THR A 318 -10.47 -18.22 -9.03
N LYS A 319 -11.69 -18.72 -8.79
CA LYS A 319 -12.91 -18.18 -9.40
C LYS A 319 -13.75 -17.27 -8.48
N ALA A 320 -13.10 -16.37 -7.74
CA ALA A 320 -13.79 -15.32 -6.99
C ALA A 320 -13.84 -14.00 -7.78
N THR A 321 -14.85 -13.17 -7.53
CA THR A 321 -14.83 -11.76 -7.95
C THR A 321 -13.69 -11.05 -7.23
N ASP A 322 -13.02 -10.12 -7.93
CA ASP A 322 -11.95 -9.32 -7.33
C ASP A 322 -12.46 -7.92 -7.04
N ASP A 323 -13.11 -7.75 -5.89
CA ASP A 323 -13.67 -6.47 -5.44
C ASP A 323 -12.57 -5.41 -5.21
N PHE A 324 -11.31 -5.86 -5.09
CA PHE A 324 -10.12 -5.04 -4.96
C PHE A 324 -9.26 -5.08 -6.23
N GLY A 325 -9.79 -5.49 -7.39
CA GLY A 325 -9.00 -5.55 -8.63
C GLY A 325 -8.66 -4.18 -9.24
N ASP A 326 -9.36 -3.12 -8.84
CA ASP A 326 -9.15 -1.76 -9.36
C ASP A 326 -8.14 -0.97 -8.49
N TYR A 327 -6.95 -0.75 -9.06
CA TYR A 327 -5.85 -0.10 -8.37
C TYR A 327 -6.16 1.35 -7.96
N GLN A 328 -6.81 2.13 -8.82
CA GLN A 328 -7.10 3.54 -8.56
C GLN A 328 -8.11 3.70 -7.42
N THR A 329 -9.18 2.90 -7.46
CA THR A 329 -10.21 2.84 -6.41
C THR A 329 -9.58 2.47 -5.07
N ASN A 330 -8.74 1.43 -5.05
CA ASN A 330 -8.05 1.03 -3.82
C ASN A 330 -7.14 2.12 -3.27
N ARG A 331 -6.35 2.76 -4.15
CA ARG A 331 -5.43 3.85 -3.76
C ARG A 331 -6.20 4.99 -3.13
N ASP A 332 -7.26 5.44 -3.79
CA ASP A 332 -8.02 6.62 -3.38
C ASP A 332 -8.79 6.32 -2.08
N ALA A 333 -9.38 5.12 -1.95
CA ALA A 333 -10.04 4.66 -0.74
C ALA A 333 -9.07 4.52 0.44
N TYR A 334 -7.91 3.86 0.25
CA TYR A 334 -6.91 3.69 1.31
C TYR A 334 -6.39 5.04 1.80
N ARG A 335 -6.01 5.94 0.86
CA ARG A 335 -5.50 7.27 1.22
C ARG A 335 -6.54 8.15 1.89
N PHE A 336 -7.80 8.10 1.45
CA PHE A 336 -8.90 8.75 2.18
C PHE A 336 -9.00 8.22 3.60
N ARG A 337 -8.99 6.90 3.80
CA ARG A 337 -9.09 6.25 5.12
C ARG A 337 -7.83 6.39 5.98
N MET A 338 -6.73 6.95 5.45
CA MET A 338 -5.60 7.35 6.30
C MET A 338 -5.92 8.59 7.12
N THR A 339 -6.77 9.50 6.64
CA THR A 339 -7.02 10.81 7.27
C THR A 339 -8.50 11.14 7.45
N TYR A 340 -9.42 10.40 6.85
CA TYR A 340 -10.87 10.67 6.83
C TYR A 340 -11.22 12.11 6.44
N GLY A 341 -10.36 12.74 5.64
CA GLY A 341 -10.48 14.15 5.25
C GLY A 341 -10.40 15.13 6.42
N PHE A 342 -9.72 14.79 7.52
CA PHE A 342 -9.28 15.80 8.49
C PHE A 342 -8.23 16.71 7.85
N ASN A 343 -8.25 17.99 8.22
CA ASN A 343 -7.17 18.91 7.87
C ASN A 343 -5.97 18.69 8.77
N GLN A 344 -4.80 19.19 8.34
CA GLN A 344 -3.64 19.26 9.21
C GLN A 344 -3.87 20.34 10.28
N THR A 345 -3.89 19.95 11.55
CA THR A 345 -4.09 20.83 12.71
C THR A 345 -2.88 20.87 13.65
N GLY A 346 -1.94 19.94 13.51
CA GLY A 346 -0.68 19.89 14.25
C GLY A 346 0.48 20.57 13.52
N ASP A 347 1.71 20.30 13.96
CA ASP A 347 2.93 20.83 13.33
C ASP A 347 3.15 20.21 11.94
N THR A 348 2.98 21.01 10.89
CA THR A 348 3.17 20.59 9.50
C THR A 348 4.64 20.54 9.05
N SER A 349 5.56 21.04 9.87
CA SER A 349 6.99 21.14 9.54
C SER A 349 7.80 19.91 9.95
N ALA A 350 7.22 19.01 10.76
CA ALA A 350 7.92 17.84 11.26
C ALA A 350 8.38 16.91 10.13
N ALA A 351 9.67 16.59 10.12
CA ALA A 351 10.27 15.64 9.21
C ALA A 351 9.58 14.27 9.27
N MET A 352 9.52 13.56 8.15
CA MET A 352 9.04 12.18 8.14
C MET A 352 9.98 11.31 8.98
N ARG A 353 9.43 10.40 9.76
CA ARG A 353 10.19 9.41 10.54
C ARG A 353 9.77 8.02 10.12
N VAL A 354 10.70 7.07 10.18
CA VAL A 354 10.39 5.66 9.96
C VAL A 354 10.68 4.92 11.27
N PRO A 355 9.68 4.27 11.88
CA PRO A 355 9.89 3.50 13.10
C PRO A 355 10.93 2.39 12.93
N LYS A 356 11.62 2.01 14.01
CA LYS A 356 12.55 0.87 13.97
C LYS A 356 11.78 -0.39 13.55
N GLY A 357 12.34 -1.18 12.63
CA GLY A 357 11.77 -2.47 12.21
C GLY A 357 10.63 -2.40 11.20
N ALA A 358 10.08 -1.22 10.88
CA ALA A 358 9.00 -1.07 9.89
C ALA A 358 9.38 -1.59 8.48
N GLU A 359 10.67 -1.70 8.17
CA GLU A 359 11.19 -2.22 6.91
C GLU A 359 10.78 -3.67 6.62
N VAL A 360 10.46 -4.44 7.66
CA VAL A 360 10.00 -5.82 7.52
C VAL A 360 8.67 -5.90 6.79
N LEU A 361 7.81 -4.88 6.92
CA LEU A 361 6.50 -4.81 6.27
C LEU A 361 6.61 -4.81 4.74
N LEU A 362 7.74 -4.42 4.19
CA LEU A 362 8.00 -4.42 2.75
C LEU A 362 8.94 -5.55 2.30
N ALA A 363 9.41 -6.41 3.21
CA ALA A 363 10.54 -7.31 2.91
C ALA A 363 10.23 -8.33 1.80
N THR A 364 9.02 -8.88 1.76
CA THR A 364 8.58 -9.81 0.70
C THR A 364 8.03 -9.08 -0.53
N ARG A 365 7.51 -7.87 -0.36
CA ARG A 365 7.04 -7.03 -1.48
C ARG A 365 8.18 -6.45 -2.28
N LEU A 366 9.26 -6.02 -1.64
CA LEU A 366 10.44 -5.43 -2.27
C LEU A 366 11.72 -6.22 -1.91
N PRO A 367 11.80 -7.52 -2.26
CA PRO A 367 12.81 -8.44 -1.74
C PRO A 367 14.22 -8.17 -2.28
N TYR A 368 14.34 -7.40 -3.37
CA TYR A 368 15.60 -7.00 -3.99
C TYR A 368 16.19 -5.71 -3.40
N LEU A 369 15.50 -5.07 -2.45
CA LEU A 369 15.99 -3.92 -1.70
C LEU A 369 16.54 -4.35 -0.34
N SER A 370 17.63 -3.71 0.12
CA SER A 370 18.10 -3.89 1.49
C SER A 370 17.11 -3.29 2.51
N ALA A 371 17.28 -3.61 3.80
CA ALA A 371 16.48 -2.99 4.85
C ALA A 371 16.58 -1.45 4.81
N THR A 372 17.79 -0.90 4.73
CA THR A 372 18.01 0.56 4.59
C THR A 372 17.30 1.15 3.36
N GLN A 373 17.25 0.43 2.24
CA GLN A 373 16.53 0.89 1.06
C GLN A 373 15.01 0.85 1.26
N ARG A 374 14.47 -0.18 1.93
CA ARG A 374 13.04 -0.24 2.28
C ARG A 374 12.65 0.85 3.28
N ARG A 375 13.54 1.19 4.21
CA ARG A 375 13.39 2.36 5.10
C ARG A 375 13.32 3.66 4.31
N ASP A 376 14.19 3.86 3.32
CA ASP A 376 14.14 5.03 2.44
C ASP A 376 12.86 5.06 1.58
N VAL A 377 12.35 3.90 1.17
CA VAL A 377 11.02 3.80 0.52
C VAL A 377 9.92 4.27 1.47
N LEU A 378 9.87 3.78 2.72
CA LEU A 378 8.90 4.21 3.73
C LEU A 378 9.00 5.72 4.02
N TYR A 379 10.24 6.23 4.13
CA TYR A 379 10.50 7.65 4.35
C TYR A 379 9.98 8.51 3.19
N THR A 380 10.33 8.15 1.95
CA THR A 380 9.99 8.96 0.78
C THR A 380 8.54 8.86 0.32
N THR A 381 7.79 7.89 0.86
CA THR A 381 6.36 7.72 0.58
C THR A 381 5.46 8.14 1.73
N GLY A 382 6.04 8.52 2.88
CA GLY A 382 5.32 8.93 4.08
C GLY A 382 4.35 10.09 3.87
N MET A 383 3.28 10.09 4.67
CA MET A 383 2.32 11.19 4.70
C MET A 383 2.96 12.47 5.27
N PRO A 384 2.48 13.66 4.87
CA PRO A 384 2.82 14.91 5.53
C PRO A 384 2.47 14.90 7.03
N ALA A 385 3.18 15.70 7.83
CA ALA A 385 2.94 15.87 9.26
C ALA A 385 1.67 16.71 9.53
N GLY A 386 1.21 16.74 10.77
CA GLY A 386 0.16 17.63 11.26
C GLY A 386 -1.26 17.07 11.17
N TYR A 387 -1.46 15.86 10.63
CA TYR A 387 -2.77 15.21 10.69
C TYR A 387 -3.02 14.67 12.11
N PRO A 388 -4.24 14.80 12.65
CA PRO A 388 -4.57 14.30 13.97
C PRO A 388 -4.19 12.83 14.17
N VAL A 389 -3.62 12.51 15.33
CA VAL A 389 -3.22 11.16 15.78
C VAL A 389 -2.02 10.58 15.02
N MET A 390 -1.61 11.16 13.88
CA MET A 390 -0.59 10.56 13.01
C MET A 390 0.85 10.93 13.36
N ASP A 391 1.09 11.93 14.22
CA ASP A 391 2.43 12.40 14.55
C ASP A 391 2.95 11.75 15.85
N ASP A 392 2.87 10.41 15.91
CA ASP A 392 3.41 9.64 17.02
C ASP A 392 4.94 9.74 17.11
N ALA A 393 5.48 9.36 18.27
CA ALA A 393 6.90 9.54 18.58
C ALA A 393 7.86 8.87 17.57
N GLU A 394 7.50 7.70 17.05
CA GLU A 394 8.34 6.91 16.14
C GLU A 394 8.00 7.12 14.65
N GLY A 395 6.74 7.46 14.33
CA GLY A 395 6.24 7.73 12.98
C GLY A 395 5.38 6.63 12.36
N TRP A 396 4.76 5.76 13.16
CA TRP A 396 3.84 4.71 12.68
C TRP A 396 2.62 5.28 11.95
N GLY A 397 2.08 6.40 12.44
CA GLY A 397 0.87 7.06 11.91
C GLY A 397 1.01 7.54 10.47
N ARG A 398 2.23 7.88 10.05
CA ARG A 398 2.51 8.48 8.73
C ARG A 398 2.96 7.49 7.67
N LEU A 399 3.03 6.19 7.97
CA LEU A 399 3.40 5.17 6.98
C LEU A 399 2.28 4.99 5.92
N ASP A 400 2.50 5.48 4.70
CA ASP A 400 1.65 5.18 3.53
C ASP A 400 2.16 3.89 2.86
N LEU A 401 1.74 2.75 3.41
CA LEU A 401 2.17 1.43 2.91
C LEU A 401 1.64 1.14 1.50
N PHE A 402 0.54 1.77 1.08
CA PHE A 402 0.01 1.62 -0.27
C PHE A 402 0.95 2.24 -1.31
N SER A 403 1.42 3.46 -1.06
CA SER A 403 2.46 4.08 -1.88
C SER A 403 3.80 3.36 -1.74
N ALA A 404 4.20 2.96 -0.54
CA ALA A 404 5.48 2.27 -0.32
C ALA A 404 5.61 0.95 -1.11
N ALA A 405 4.52 0.20 -1.28
CA ALA A 405 4.49 -1.01 -2.10
C ALA A 405 4.75 -0.76 -3.61
N ASN A 406 4.68 0.49 -4.06
CA ASN A 406 5.03 0.92 -5.42
C ASN A 406 6.50 1.34 -5.57
N GLY A 407 7.35 1.09 -4.58
CA GLY A 407 8.76 1.50 -4.57
C GLY A 407 8.95 2.92 -4.04
N TYR A 408 10.11 3.52 -4.33
CA TYR A 408 10.48 4.86 -3.84
C TYR A 408 9.46 5.94 -4.20
N GLY A 409 9.28 6.96 -3.36
CA GLY A 409 8.57 8.20 -3.71
C GLY A 409 9.52 9.30 -4.21
N ALA A 410 10.79 9.24 -3.81
CA ALA A 410 11.84 10.14 -4.25
C ALA A 410 13.19 9.43 -4.24
N LEU A 411 14.11 9.88 -5.07
CA LEU A 411 15.52 9.52 -5.01
C LEU A 411 16.26 10.68 -4.36
N ASN A 412 16.49 10.61 -3.05
CA ASN A 412 17.20 11.66 -2.31
C ASN A 412 18.72 11.51 -2.40
N GLY A 413 19.21 10.31 -2.76
CA GLY A 413 20.62 9.99 -2.97
C GLY A 413 20.83 9.05 -4.15
N LYS A 414 22.02 8.44 -4.21
CA LYS A 414 22.32 7.41 -5.20
C LYS A 414 21.63 6.11 -4.79
N VAL A 415 20.67 5.65 -5.57
CA VAL A 415 19.96 4.39 -5.34
C VAL A 415 20.44 3.35 -6.36
N ALA A 416 20.95 2.23 -5.87
CA ALA A 416 21.34 1.09 -6.70
C ALA A 416 20.40 -0.09 -6.46
N VAL A 417 19.77 -0.59 -7.52
CA VAL A 417 18.81 -1.70 -7.47
C VAL A 417 19.40 -2.90 -8.21
N THR A 418 19.62 -4.00 -7.49
CA THR A 418 20.15 -5.26 -8.05
C THR A 418 19.08 -6.34 -8.00
N MET A 419 18.52 -6.67 -9.16
CA MET A 419 17.43 -7.65 -9.29
C MET A 419 17.94 -8.94 -9.92
N ASP A 420 17.50 -10.11 -9.41
CA ASP A 420 17.90 -11.42 -9.93
C ASP A 420 16.70 -12.18 -10.50
N ALA A 421 16.70 -12.34 -11.84
CA ALA A 421 15.71 -13.09 -12.58
C ALA A 421 15.58 -14.56 -12.14
N LYS A 422 16.67 -15.18 -11.66
CA LYS A 422 16.66 -16.60 -11.25
C LYS A 422 15.87 -16.84 -9.96
N LYS A 423 15.69 -15.81 -9.12
CA LYS A 423 14.93 -15.90 -7.87
C LYS A 423 13.41 -15.82 -8.07
N GLY A 424 12.92 -15.54 -9.28
CA GLY A 424 11.49 -15.43 -9.56
C GLY A 424 10.80 -14.26 -8.86
N GLY A 425 9.46 -14.22 -8.93
CA GLY A 425 8.62 -13.21 -8.28
C GLY A 425 9.10 -11.77 -8.51
N PHE A 426 9.05 -10.95 -7.45
CA PHE A 426 9.50 -9.57 -7.49
C PHE A 426 11.02 -9.39 -7.65
N ASN A 427 11.84 -10.41 -7.32
CA ASN A 427 13.27 -10.37 -7.64
C ASN A 427 13.51 -10.39 -9.15
N ALA A 428 12.64 -11.07 -9.90
CA ALA A 428 12.77 -11.18 -11.35
C ALA A 428 12.15 -10.00 -12.09
N LYS A 429 10.98 -9.52 -11.64
CA LYS A 429 10.29 -8.40 -12.28
C LYS A 429 9.45 -7.63 -11.28
N ASP A 430 9.55 -6.30 -11.33
CA ASP A 430 8.70 -5.41 -10.52
C ASP A 430 8.38 -4.12 -11.29
N ASN A 431 7.37 -3.39 -10.81
CA ASN A 431 6.91 -2.12 -11.35
C ASN A 431 6.83 -1.05 -10.27
N TRP A 432 7.67 -0.03 -10.39
CA TRP A 432 7.56 1.17 -9.56
C TRP A 432 6.56 2.14 -10.18
N ARG A 433 5.45 2.37 -9.48
CA ARG A 433 4.33 3.20 -9.94
C ARG A 433 4.33 4.62 -9.39
N ASN A 434 5.09 4.88 -8.33
CA ASN A 434 5.20 6.21 -7.76
C ASN A 434 5.91 7.18 -8.70
N ASP A 435 5.54 8.46 -8.61
CA ASP A 435 6.23 9.56 -9.29
C ASP A 435 7.53 9.86 -8.54
N LEU A 436 8.68 9.49 -9.13
CA LEU A 436 9.98 9.65 -8.48
C LEU A 436 10.47 11.10 -8.57
N ALA A 437 10.60 11.78 -7.43
CA ALA A 437 11.20 13.10 -7.29
C ALA A 437 12.67 13.04 -6.78
N GLY A 438 13.26 14.20 -6.43
CA GLY A 438 14.54 14.28 -5.72
C GLY A 438 15.78 14.52 -6.60
N LYS A 439 16.92 14.82 -5.95
CA LYS A 439 18.18 15.15 -6.64
C LYS A 439 19.07 13.92 -6.93
N GLY A 440 18.69 12.78 -6.39
CA GLY A 440 19.38 11.51 -6.49
C GLY A 440 19.30 10.83 -7.85
N SER A 441 19.98 9.71 -7.97
CA SER A 441 20.13 8.95 -9.21
C SER A 441 19.76 7.49 -9.04
N LEU A 442 19.36 6.84 -10.13
CA LEU A 442 19.02 5.42 -10.17
C LEU A 442 20.09 4.64 -10.93
N THR A 443 20.62 3.58 -10.32
CA THR A 443 21.44 2.56 -11.00
C THR A 443 20.70 1.23 -11.01
N LYS A 444 20.42 0.68 -12.20
CA LYS A 444 19.81 -0.64 -12.36
C LYS A 444 20.86 -1.69 -12.72
N ASN A 445 20.98 -2.70 -11.86
CA ASN A 445 21.90 -3.83 -11.94
C ASN A 445 21.15 -5.17 -11.88
N GLY A 446 21.88 -6.27 -12.04
CA GLY A 446 21.36 -7.64 -12.01
C GLY A 446 20.50 -7.99 -13.22
N SER A 447 20.16 -9.28 -13.35
CA SER A 447 19.46 -9.85 -14.51
C SER A 447 17.97 -9.50 -14.61
N GLY A 448 17.33 -9.11 -13.51
CA GLY A 448 15.87 -8.84 -13.47
C GLY A 448 15.41 -7.57 -14.19
N GLN A 449 14.10 -7.38 -14.26
CA GLN A 449 13.42 -6.25 -14.90
C GLN A 449 12.82 -5.29 -13.87
N LEU A 450 13.17 -4.00 -13.95
CA LEU A 450 12.46 -2.93 -13.26
C LEU A 450 11.64 -2.13 -14.27
N THR A 451 10.36 -1.94 -14.02
CA THR A 451 9.51 -1.01 -14.79
C THR A 451 9.33 0.29 -14.02
N LEU A 452 9.48 1.43 -14.70
CA LEU A 452 9.16 2.76 -14.18
C LEU A 452 7.88 3.26 -14.85
N SER A 453 6.79 3.31 -14.08
CA SER A 453 5.46 3.74 -14.53
C SER A 453 5.01 5.08 -13.97
N GLY A 454 5.79 5.69 -13.06
CA GLY A 454 5.55 7.05 -12.59
C GLY A 454 5.95 8.13 -13.60
N ARG A 455 5.44 9.34 -13.39
CA ARG A 455 5.82 10.58 -14.08
C ARG A 455 7.01 11.21 -13.35
N ASN A 456 8.20 10.67 -13.60
CA ASN A 456 9.38 10.99 -12.80
C ASN A 456 9.94 12.40 -13.07
N THR A 457 10.47 13.03 -12.02
CA THR A 457 11.08 14.37 -12.05
C THR A 457 12.48 14.44 -11.44
N PHE A 458 13.00 13.33 -10.90
CA PHE A 458 14.34 13.29 -10.30
C PHE A 458 15.45 13.76 -11.25
N THR A 459 16.49 14.41 -10.71
CA THR A 459 17.49 15.11 -11.54
C THR A 459 18.85 14.42 -11.65
N GLY A 460 19.18 13.47 -10.77
CA GLY A 460 20.51 12.85 -10.74
C GLY A 460 20.79 11.86 -11.87
N GLY A 461 19.77 11.47 -12.65
CA GLY A 461 19.89 10.63 -13.83
C GLY A 461 19.81 9.12 -13.58
N THR A 462 19.91 8.35 -14.65
CA THR A 462 19.71 6.91 -14.65
C THR A 462 20.88 6.19 -15.32
N THR A 463 21.43 5.19 -14.66
CA THR A 463 22.47 4.30 -15.21
C THR A 463 21.93 2.87 -15.27
N LEU A 464 21.95 2.26 -16.46
CA LEU A 464 21.64 0.85 -16.65
C LEU A 464 22.92 0.07 -16.87
N LYS A 465 23.23 -0.86 -15.96
CA LYS A 465 24.39 -1.76 -16.08
C LYS A 465 23.99 -3.17 -16.54
N ALA A 466 22.84 -3.69 -16.11
CA ALA A 466 22.40 -5.04 -16.45
C ALA A 466 20.87 -5.21 -16.35
N GLY A 467 20.37 -6.33 -16.90
CA GLY A 467 18.96 -6.70 -16.89
C GLY A 467 18.12 -5.80 -17.79
N THR A 468 16.86 -5.57 -17.42
CA THR A 468 15.96 -4.68 -18.19
C THR A 468 15.50 -3.50 -17.33
N LEU A 469 15.54 -2.30 -17.89
CA LEU A 469 14.82 -1.14 -17.39
C LEU A 469 13.72 -0.80 -18.39
N GLN A 470 12.46 -0.98 -18.01
CA GLN A 470 11.31 -0.70 -18.84
C GLN A 470 10.72 0.68 -18.48
N LEU A 471 10.50 1.51 -19.49
CA LEU A 471 9.98 2.87 -19.37
C LEU A 471 8.53 2.90 -19.86
N ALA A 472 7.58 3.14 -18.96
CA ALA A 472 6.15 3.07 -19.26
C ALA A 472 5.47 4.45 -19.41
N THR A 473 6.16 5.55 -19.11
CA THR A 473 5.64 6.92 -19.27
C THR A 473 6.61 7.81 -20.05
N THR A 474 6.11 8.94 -20.54
CA THR A 474 6.90 9.92 -21.30
C THR A 474 8.08 10.48 -20.52
N THR A 475 7.97 10.59 -19.19
CA THR A 475 8.98 11.17 -18.31
C THR A 475 9.64 10.13 -17.39
N ALA A 476 9.50 8.82 -17.68
CA ALA A 476 10.01 7.74 -16.84
C ALA A 476 11.51 7.85 -16.51
N THR A 477 12.31 8.54 -17.33
CA THR A 477 13.76 8.74 -17.10
C THR A 477 14.11 9.91 -16.18
N GLY A 478 13.12 10.67 -15.72
CA GLY A 478 13.34 11.89 -14.95
C GLY A 478 13.93 13.03 -15.79
N LYS A 479 14.59 13.98 -15.11
CA LYS A 479 15.19 15.18 -15.72
C LYS A 479 16.70 15.04 -16.00
N GLY A 480 17.32 13.97 -15.51
CA GLY A 480 18.76 13.75 -15.62
C GLY A 480 19.22 13.10 -16.92
N ASN A 481 20.50 12.74 -16.96
CA ASN A 481 21.10 11.97 -18.06
C ASN A 481 20.68 10.50 -17.97
N VAL A 482 20.71 9.81 -19.11
CA VAL A 482 20.53 8.35 -19.20
C VAL A 482 21.79 7.72 -19.78
N THR A 483 22.38 6.78 -19.05
CA THR A 483 23.60 6.06 -19.44
C THR A 483 23.35 4.56 -19.50
N LEU A 484 23.66 3.94 -20.63
CA LEU A 484 23.61 2.49 -20.85
C LEU A 484 25.04 1.94 -20.93
N ASN A 485 25.45 1.26 -19.86
CA ASN A 485 26.70 0.51 -19.77
C ASN A 485 26.49 -1.00 -19.98
N GLY A 486 25.25 -1.42 -20.20
CA GLY A 486 24.85 -2.81 -20.42
C GLY A 486 23.33 -2.94 -20.36
N GLY A 487 22.83 -4.17 -20.26
CA GLY A 487 21.39 -4.44 -20.14
C GLY A 487 20.55 -3.99 -21.34
N THR A 488 19.23 -3.93 -21.14
CA THR A 488 18.23 -3.48 -22.12
C THR A 488 17.39 -2.34 -21.56
N LEU A 489 17.46 -1.16 -22.18
CA LEU A 489 16.47 -0.10 -21.97
C LEU A 489 15.30 -0.35 -22.94
N GLN A 490 14.11 -0.56 -22.41
CA GLN A 490 12.92 -0.89 -23.20
C GLN A 490 11.86 0.19 -23.03
N LEU A 491 11.30 0.68 -24.13
CA LEU A 491 10.10 1.52 -24.09
C LEU A 491 8.86 0.62 -24.18
N SER A 492 7.91 0.79 -23.27
CA SER A 492 6.58 0.17 -23.34
C SER A 492 5.46 1.18 -23.63
N THR A 493 5.83 2.40 -23.98
CA THR A 493 4.93 3.46 -24.44
C THR A 493 5.39 3.99 -25.80
N ALA A 494 4.50 4.67 -26.52
CA ALA A 494 4.80 5.21 -27.85
C ALA A 494 5.86 6.31 -27.81
N LYS A 495 5.97 7.06 -26.71
CA LYS A 495 6.88 8.21 -26.61
C LYS A 495 7.57 8.25 -25.26
N VAL A 496 8.89 8.47 -25.27
CA VAL A 496 9.69 8.77 -24.08
C VAL A 496 10.59 9.97 -24.35
N THR A 497 10.77 10.80 -23.33
CA THR A 497 11.72 11.91 -23.32
C THR A 497 12.84 11.64 -22.32
N VAL A 498 14.08 11.78 -22.78
CA VAL A 498 15.28 11.96 -21.97
C VAL A 498 15.58 13.45 -21.95
N ALA A 499 15.42 14.08 -20.79
CA ALA A 499 15.65 15.52 -20.66
C ALA A 499 17.16 15.88 -20.67
N GLY A 500 18.02 14.97 -20.22
CA GLY A 500 19.46 15.13 -20.25
C GLY A 500 20.12 14.60 -21.53
N ASN A 501 21.39 14.27 -21.39
CA ASN A 501 22.15 13.53 -22.40
C ASN A 501 21.75 12.05 -22.39
N TYR A 502 21.83 11.41 -23.56
CA TYR A 502 21.71 9.97 -23.71
C TYR A 502 23.05 9.38 -24.13
N HIS A 503 23.58 8.43 -23.36
CA HIS A 503 24.88 7.83 -23.62
C HIS A 503 24.76 6.31 -23.64
N GLN A 504 24.87 5.73 -24.83
CA GLN A 504 24.88 4.29 -25.05
C GLN A 504 26.21 3.88 -25.68
N THR A 505 27.12 3.35 -24.88
CA THR A 505 28.36 2.71 -25.40
C THR A 505 28.18 1.21 -25.55
N HIS A 506 27.42 0.61 -24.64
CA HIS A 506 27.10 -0.81 -24.59
C HIS A 506 25.59 -1.01 -24.37
N GLY A 507 25.18 -2.27 -24.22
CA GLY A 507 23.79 -2.62 -23.96
C GLY A 507 22.88 -2.45 -25.18
N LYS A 508 21.57 -2.44 -24.91
CA LYS A 508 20.52 -2.49 -25.92
C LYS A 508 19.45 -1.45 -25.67
N LEU A 509 19.14 -0.65 -26.69
CA LEU A 509 17.88 0.10 -26.75
C LEU A 509 16.85 -0.74 -27.49
N LYS A 510 15.68 -0.95 -26.89
CA LYS A 510 14.58 -1.72 -27.50
C LYS A 510 13.33 -0.85 -27.68
N LEU A 511 12.89 -0.73 -28.94
CA LEU A 511 11.79 0.14 -29.37
C LEU A 511 10.80 -0.64 -30.24
N ALA A 512 9.51 -0.33 -30.19
CA ALA A 512 8.62 -0.66 -31.30
C ALA A 512 8.93 0.23 -32.50
N ARG A 513 8.70 -0.24 -33.73
CA ARG A 513 8.98 0.52 -34.98
C ARG A 513 8.23 1.86 -35.08
N ASN A 514 7.16 2.03 -34.31
CA ASN A 514 6.36 3.24 -34.19
C ASN A 514 6.55 3.99 -32.85
N SER A 515 7.48 3.54 -32.00
CA SER A 515 7.88 4.28 -30.80
C SER A 515 8.89 5.36 -31.15
N HIS A 516 8.94 6.40 -30.32
CA HIS A 516 9.84 7.53 -30.47
C HIS A 516 10.53 7.89 -29.16
N LEU A 517 11.86 7.98 -29.20
CA LEU A 517 12.70 8.46 -28.10
C LEU A 517 13.20 9.87 -28.42
N THR A 518 12.73 10.86 -27.66
CA THR A 518 13.23 12.23 -27.70
C THR A 518 14.36 12.40 -26.70
N ILE A 519 15.50 12.91 -27.14
CA ILE A 519 16.65 13.24 -26.31
C ILE A 519 16.84 14.75 -26.41
N LYS A 520 16.66 15.48 -25.30
CA LYS A 520 16.66 16.95 -25.36
C LYS A 520 18.06 17.54 -25.53
N LYS A 521 19.11 16.79 -25.17
CA LYS A 521 20.51 17.20 -25.34
C LYS A 521 21.23 16.29 -26.35
N THR A 522 22.48 15.91 -26.05
CA THR A 522 23.35 15.12 -26.92
C THR A 522 23.04 13.63 -26.82
N ALA A 523 23.01 12.94 -27.97
CA ALA A 523 22.96 11.48 -28.05
C ALA A 523 24.32 10.89 -28.46
N LYS A 524 24.96 10.12 -27.58
CA LYS A 524 26.12 9.28 -27.95
C LYS A 524 25.64 7.85 -28.20
N LEU A 525 25.68 7.43 -29.46
CA LEU A 525 25.12 6.17 -29.94
C LEU A 525 26.22 5.13 -30.18
N GLY A 526 25.92 3.89 -29.81
CA GLY A 526 26.79 2.71 -29.85
C GLY A 526 25.97 1.48 -29.44
N GLY A 527 26.60 0.34 -29.18
CA GLY A 527 25.89 -0.87 -28.73
C GLY A 527 24.79 -1.34 -29.70
N THR A 528 23.69 -1.89 -29.17
CA THR A 528 22.61 -2.49 -29.99
C THR A 528 21.34 -1.64 -29.99
N LEU A 529 20.71 -1.47 -31.15
CA LEU A 529 19.29 -1.12 -31.29
C LEU A 529 18.49 -2.35 -31.70
N THR A 530 17.42 -2.67 -30.99
CA THR A 530 16.48 -3.74 -31.36
C THR A 530 15.10 -3.16 -31.60
N LEU A 531 14.55 -3.41 -32.79
CA LEU A 531 13.21 -3.01 -33.17
C LEU A 531 12.24 -4.18 -33.05
N THR A 532 11.14 -3.99 -32.32
CA THR A 532 10.03 -4.95 -32.24
C THR A 532 8.94 -4.59 -33.24
N LYS A 533 7.92 -5.46 -33.36
CA LYS A 533 6.74 -5.22 -34.19
C LYS A 533 6.12 -3.83 -33.89
N GLY A 534 5.61 -3.19 -34.93
CA GLY A 534 5.02 -1.85 -34.92
C GLY A 534 4.81 -1.37 -36.35
N ALA A 535 4.01 -0.31 -36.53
CA ALA A 535 3.77 0.26 -37.84
C ALA A 535 5.09 0.67 -38.51
N LEU A 536 5.24 0.30 -39.77
CA LEU A 536 6.47 0.50 -40.55
C LEU A 536 6.19 1.52 -41.65
N LYS A 537 6.70 2.75 -41.47
CA LYS A 537 6.48 3.86 -42.40
C LYS A 537 7.81 4.52 -42.73
N ASN A 538 8.02 4.81 -44.02
CA ASN A 538 9.22 5.49 -44.49
C ASN A 538 9.31 6.88 -43.85
N GLY A 539 10.48 7.25 -43.35
CA GLY A 539 10.73 8.52 -42.66
C GLY A 539 10.31 8.56 -41.19
N THR A 540 9.78 7.47 -40.60
CA THR A 540 9.46 7.41 -39.16
C THR A 540 10.69 7.70 -38.32
N LYS A 541 10.63 8.75 -37.49
CA LYS A 541 11.69 9.08 -36.53
C LYS A 541 11.61 8.12 -35.34
N LEU A 542 12.65 7.32 -35.17
CA LEU A 542 12.82 6.47 -33.99
C LEU A 542 13.43 7.28 -32.84
N LEU A 543 14.43 8.10 -33.16
CA LEU A 543 15.09 9.00 -32.22
C LEU A 543 15.07 10.44 -32.75
N SER A 544 15.03 11.40 -31.82
CA SER A 544 15.33 12.80 -32.10
C SER A 544 16.24 13.37 -31.03
N PHE A 545 17.19 14.21 -31.42
CA PHE A 545 18.20 14.78 -30.53
C PHE A 545 18.65 16.17 -31.00
N HIS A 546 19.23 16.96 -30.09
CA HIS A 546 19.84 18.24 -30.46
C HIS A 546 21.06 18.02 -31.36
N ASN A 547 21.95 17.12 -30.96
CA ASN A 547 23.05 16.62 -31.78
C ASN A 547 23.35 15.15 -31.41
N HIS A 548 24.15 14.46 -32.23
CA HIS A 548 24.60 13.11 -31.92
C HIS A 548 26.06 12.87 -32.24
N LYS A 549 26.62 11.83 -31.62
CA LYS A 549 27.93 11.25 -31.92
C LYS A 549 27.80 9.75 -32.08
N GLY A 550 28.43 9.19 -33.11
CA GLY A 550 28.43 7.74 -33.37
C GLY A 550 27.12 7.20 -33.97
N LYS A 551 27.09 5.89 -34.20
CA LYS A 551 25.93 5.13 -34.70
C LYS A 551 25.77 3.87 -33.84
N PHE A 552 24.60 3.22 -33.90
CA PHE A 552 24.45 1.91 -33.26
C PHE A 552 25.42 0.91 -33.92
N SER A 553 26.16 0.16 -33.10
CA SER A 553 27.12 -0.86 -33.57
C SER A 553 26.40 -2.05 -34.19
N HIS A 554 25.23 -2.39 -33.65
CA HIS A 554 24.36 -3.43 -34.18
C HIS A 554 22.91 -2.96 -34.23
N VAL A 555 22.18 -3.37 -35.26
CA VAL A 555 20.75 -3.11 -35.41
C VAL A 555 20.06 -4.43 -35.74
N SER A 556 18.99 -4.76 -35.00
CA SER A 556 18.18 -5.96 -35.24
C SER A 556 16.69 -5.64 -35.30
N GLY A 557 15.93 -6.51 -35.97
CA GLY A 557 14.47 -6.37 -36.09
C GLY A 557 13.99 -5.42 -37.19
N LEU A 558 14.88 -5.03 -38.11
CA LEU A 558 14.49 -4.38 -39.37
C LEU A 558 14.00 -5.43 -40.38
N PRO A 559 12.87 -5.20 -41.09
CA PRO A 559 12.47 -6.03 -42.22
C PRO A 559 13.45 -5.92 -43.39
N LYS A 560 13.44 -6.91 -44.30
CA LYS A 560 14.22 -6.86 -45.54
C LYS A 560 13.91 -5.58 -46.33
N GLY A 561 14.96 -4.93 -46.84
CA GLY A 561 14.89 -3.65 -47.54
C GLY A 561 14.98 -2.42 -46.62
N TRP A 562 14.68 -2.55 -45.33
CA TRP A 562 14.68 -1.39 -44.42
C TRP A 562 16.04 -1.15 -43.77
N HIS A 563 16.42 0.11 -43.64
CA HIS A 563 17.65 0.54 -42.97
C HIS A 563 17.42 1.80 -42.11
N LEU A 564 18.47 2.21 -41.38
CA LEU A 564 18.44 3.45 -40.59
C LEU A 564 19.16 4.58 -41.31
N ALA A 565 18.51 5.72 -41.45
CA ALA A 565 19.16 6.97 -41.84
C ALA A 565 19.48 7.83 -40.61
N TYR A 566 20.73 8.26 -40.51
CA TYR A 566 21.22 9.14 -39.45
C TYR A 566 21.33 10.56 -40.02
N THR A 567 20.62 11.50 -39.39
CA THR A 567 20.64 12.92 -39.74
C THR A 567 21.19 13.73 -38.57
N GLN A 568 21.43 15.03 -38.77
CA GLN A 568 21.92 15.90 -37.70
C GLN A 568 21.06 15.85 -36.42
N HIS A 569 19.74 15.65 -36.56
CA HIS A 569 18.78 15.75 -35.46
C HIS A 569 17.89 14.51 -35.24
N ALA A 570 18.09 13.42 -35.99
CA ALA A 570 17.24 12.23 -35.89
C ALA A 570 17.87 10.94 -36.45
N VAL A 571 17.38 9.81 -35.95
CA VAL A 571 17.50 8.48 -36.59
C VAL A 571 16.13 8.07 -37.13
N LYS A 572 16.07 7.73 -38.41
CA LYS A 572 14.82 7.43 -39.12
C LYS A 572 14.83 6.05 -39.75
N LEU A 573 13.65 5.44 -39.85
CA LEU A 573 13.42 4.27 -40.71
C LEU A 573 13.35 4.71 -42.17
N VAL A 574 14.11 4.04 -43.04
CA VAL A 574 14.08 4.25 -44.50
C VAL A 574 13.90 2.91 -45.19
N LYS A 575 13.11 2.89 -46.25
CA LYS A 575 12.88 1.72 -47.10
C LYS A 575 13.85 1.70 -48.27
#